data_AF-A0A4V2NKI2-F1
#
_entry.id   AF-A0A4V2NKI2-F1
#
_cell.length_a   1.000
_cell.length_b   1.000
_cell.length_c   1.000
_cell.angle_alpha   90.00
_cell.angle_beta   90.00
_cell.angle_gamma   90.00
#
_symmetry.space_group_name_H-M   'P 1'
#
loop_
_entity.id
_entity.type
_entity.pdbx_description
1 polymer ?
#
loop_
_entity_poly.entity_id
_entity_poly.type
_entity_poly.pdbx_seq_one_letter_code
_entity_poly.pdbx_strand_id
1 'polypeptide(L)'
;MITLGEIMTLARDHEARAGGVSERDIELGRQAGMLPADVAAIRAFTASRPGFCIVVRCPKAAAYAWQGMLPAKIGALYKKTGDSGVVSIHKVRRDGNGAPLFRNGEPIIDSALYVSDYDLMGIWQKWQGEFQRVRVTAQNGGKRGGYGTQATEILKRMNRTLVTKIQHGCQDDWVSKDNRGVDKDDPFAGFWDGDSEFLAGAAACRGFYATRNLGVFPYNEKTGKFTG
;
A
#
# COMPACT_ATOMS: atom_id res chain seq x y z
N MET A 1 19.70 -5.58 -23.31
CA MET A 1 20.35 -5.90 -22.02
C MET A 1 19.24 -6.00 -20.99
N ILE A 2 19.10 -7.12 -20.30
CA ILE A 2 18.07 -7.30 -19.26
C ILE A 2 18.50 -6.48 -18.03
N THR A 3 17.59 -5.69 -17.49
CA THR A 3 17.80 -4.90 -16.28
C THR A 3 17.71 -5.78 -15.02
N LEU A 4 18.33 -5.35 -13.93
CA LEU A 4 18.18 -6.04 -12.64
C LEU A 4 16.69 -6.13 -12.23
N GLY A 5 15.90 -5.07 -12.46
CA GLY A 5 14.47 -5.07 -12.14
C GLY A 5 13.66 -6.13 -12.90
N GLU A 6 14.00 -6.42 -14.16
CA GLU A 6 13.38 -7.48 -14.94
C GLU A 6 13.78 -8.87 -14.42
N ILE A 7 15.06 -9.09 -14.11
CA ILE A 7 15.53 -10.34 -13.49
C ILE A 7 14.80 -10.60 -12.18
N MET A 8 14.67 -9.57 -11.35
CA MET A 8 13.99 -9.68 -10.06
C MET A 8 12.49 -9.91 -10.22
N THR A 9 11.83 -9.27 -11.20
CA THR A 9 10.43 -9.55 -11.55
C THR A 9 10.23 -11.03 -11.91
N LEU A 10 11.08 -11.59 -12.78
CA LEU A 10 11.00 -13.01 -13.15
C LEU A 10 11.21 -13.93 -11.94
N ALA A 11 12.15 -13.58 -11.06
CA ALA A 11 12.38 -14.32 -9.82
C ALA A 11 11.15 -14.28 -8.89
N ARG A 12 10.49 -13.12 -8.76
CA ARG A 12 9.24 -12.98 -7.98
C ARG A 12 8.13 -13.85 -8.55
N ASP A 13 7.96 -13.88 -9.87
CA ASP A 13 6.95 -14.71 -10.51
C ASP A 13 7.21 -16.21 -10.27
N HIS A 14 8.47 -16.63 -10.39
CA HIS A 14 8.86 -18.01 -10.13
C HIS A 14 8.59 -18.42 -8.67
N GLU A 15 8.96 -17.57 -7.71
CA GLU A 15 8.69 -17.79 -6.29
C GLU A 15 7.19 -17.83 -5.99
N ALA A 16 6.40 -16.92 -6.58
CA ALA A 16 4.96 -16.90 -6.42
C ALA A 16 4.31 -18.20 -6.93
N ARG A 17 4.70 -18.67 -8.12
CA ARG A 17 4.23 -19.95 -8.67
C ARG A 17 4.63 -21.14 -7.80
N ALA A 18 5.88 -21.18 -7.35
CA ALA A 18 6.36 -22.21 -6.44
C ALA A 18 5.60 -22.22 -5.10
N GLY A 19 5.16 -21.06 -4.63
CA GLY A 19 4.30 -20.90 -3.46
C GLY A 19 2.81 -21.15 -3.69
N GLY A 20 2.39 -21.55 -4.90
CA GLY A 20 1.00 -21.84 -5.24
C GLY A 20 0.10 -20.60 -5.44
N VAL A 21 0.69 -19.42 -5.66
CA VAL A 21 -0.06 -18.20 -5.99
C VAL A 21 -0.62 -18.32 -7.40
N SER A 22 -1.88 -17.91 -7.60
CA SER A 22 -2.55 -18.01 -8.90
C SER A 22 -1.95 -17.04 -9.93
N GLU A 23 -1.96 -17.39 -11.22
CA GLU A 23 -1.50 -16.48 -12.29
C GLU A 23 -2.26 -15.15 -12.30
N ARG A 24 -3.54 -15.17 -11.88
CA ARG A 24 -4.34 -13.96 -11.73
C ARG A 24 -3.75 -13.00 -10.68
N ASP A 25 -3.32 -13.52 -9.55
CA ASP A 25 -2.73 -12.71 -8.47
C ASP A 25 -1.33 -12.22 -8.83
N ILE A 26 -0.59 -13.03 -9.59
CA ILE A 26 0.71 -12.63 -10.16
C ILE A 26 0.52 -11.46 -11.12
N GLU A 27 -0.42 -11.56 -12.05
CA GLU A 27 -0.68 -10.51 -13.03
C GLU A 27 -1.17 -9.21 -12.36
N LEU A 28 -2.11 -9.31 -11.43
CA LEU A 28 -2.53 -8.15 -10.63
C LEU A 28 -1.35 -7.57 -9.84
N GLY A 29 -0.50 -8.42 -9.25
CA GLY A 29 0.71 -7.99 -8.55
C GLY A 29 1.63 -7.16 -9.43
N ARG A 30 1.91 -7.60 -10.67
CA ARG A 30 2.73 -6.86 -11.64
C ARG A 30 2.13 -5.49 -11.97
N GLN A 31 0.83 -5.44 -12.26
CA GLN A 31 0.13 -4.20 -12.60
C GLN A 31 0.08 -3.23 -11.41
N ALA A 32 -0.19 -3.75 -10.22
CA ALA A 32 -0.34 -2.99 -8.99
C ALA A 32 0.98 -2.65 -8.29
N GLY A 33 2.13 -3.17 -8.75
CA GLY A 33 3.40 -3.03 -8.02
C GLY A 33 3.41 -3.73 -6.65
N MET A 34 2.54 -4.72 -6.45
CA MET A 34 2.32 -5.43 -5.18
C MET A 34 2.88 -6.85 -5.24
N LEU A 35 3.31 -7.39 -4.10
CA LEU A 35 3.74 -8.78 -4.04
C LEU A 35 2.56 -9.72 -4.33
N PRO A 36 2.69 -10.73 -5.21
CA PRO A 36 1.58 -11.65 -5.52
C PRO A 36 1.02 -12.37 -4.30
N ALA A 37 1.89 -12.76 -3.36
CA ALA A 37 1.47 -13.39 -2.10
C ALA A 37 0.61 -12.44 -1.24
N ASP A 38 0.88 -11.14 -1.26
CA ASP A 38 0.07 -10.15 -0.55
C ASP A 38 -1.27 -9.93 -1.24
N VAL A 39 -1.29 -9.89 -2.57
CA VAL A 39 -2.53 -9.84 -3.37
C VAL A 39 -3.43 -11.04 -3.03
N ALA A 40 -2.87 -12.25 -3.07
CA ALA A 40 -3.57 -13.47 -2.68
C ALA A 40 -4.04 -13.45 -1.23
N ALA A 41 -3.23 -12.92 -0.30
CA ALA A 41 -3.59 -12.80 1.11
C ALA A 41 -4.75 -11.81 1.35
N ILE A 42 -4.79 -10.68 0.65
CA ILE A 42 -5.89 -9.71 0.75
C ILE A 42 -7.17 -10.31 0.16
N ARG A 43 -7.09 -10.99 -0.99
CA ARG A 43 -8.22 -11.73 -1.55
C ARG A 43 -8.75 -12.76 -0.57
N ALA A 44 -7.89 -13.63 -0.03
CA ALA A 44 -8.28 -14.63 0.97
C ALA A 44 -8.88 -14.00 2.24
N PHE A 45 -8.38 -12.83 2.65
CA PHE A 45 -8.96 -12.06 3.74
C PHE A 45 -10.42 -11.66 3.47
N THR A 46 -10.72 -11.15 2.27
CA THR A 46 -12.09 -10.81 1.85
C THR A 46 -12.96 -12.05 1.57
N ALA A 47 -12.39 -13.16 1.09
CA ALA A 47 -13.11 -14.41 0.89
C ALA A 47 -13.59 -15.03 2.21
N SER A 48 -12.70 -15.06 3.22
CA SER A 48 -13.01 -15.61 4.55
C SER A 48 -13.94 -14.73 5.38
N ARG A 49 -14.24 -13.51 4.90
CA ARG A 49 -15.11 -12.54 5.55
C ARG A 49 -15.99 -11.86 4.50
N PRO A 50 -17.04 -12.54 4.02
CA PRO A 50 -17.96 -11.96 3.06
C PRO A 50 -18.48 -10.60 3.53
N GLY A 51 -18.61 -9.67 2.60
CA GLY A 51 -19.02 -8.30 2.89
C GLY A 51 -17.87 -7.35 3.26
N PHE A 52 -16.61 -7.74 3.12
CA PHE A 52 -15.50 -6.78 3.09
C PHE A 52 -15.20 -6.32 1.66
N CYS A 53 -15.00 -5.01 1.50
CA CYS A 53 -14.42 -4.41 0.30
C CYS A 53 -13.22 -3.56 0.72
N ILE A 54 -12.10 -3.68 0.02
CA ILE A 54 -10.85 -3.00 0.33
C ILE A 54 -10.34 -2.33 -0.94
N VAL A 55 -9.96 -1.06 -0.83
CA VAL A 55 -9.31 -0.31 -1.90
C VAL A 55 -7.92 0.12 -1.44
N VAL A 56 -6.92 -0.19 -2.26
CA VAL A 56 -5.51 0.15 -2.03
C VAL A 56 -5.04 1.00 -3.19
N ARG A 57 -4.37 2.12 -2.94
CA ARG A 57 -3.63 2.84 -3.96
C ARG A 57 -2.30 2.13 -4.16
N CYS A 58 -2.04 1.80 -5.41
CA CYS A 58 -0.92 0.98 -5.81
C CYS A 58 0.40 1.76 -5.70
N PRO A 59 1.49 1.14 -5.23
CA PRO A 59 2.82 1.68 -5.46
C PRO A 59 3.13 1.73 -6.97
N LYS A 60 4.26 2.37 -7.33
CA LYS A 60 4.76 2.29 -8.71
C LYS A 60 4.95 0.82 -9.13
N ALA A 61 4.60 0.47 -10.36
CA ALA A 61 4.75 -0.91 -10.87
C ALA A 61 6.16 -1.49 -10.67
N ALA A 62 7.21 -0.67 -10.82
CA ALA A 62 8.60 -1.06 -10.58
C ALA A 62 8.89 -1.51 -9.12
N ALA A 63 8.02 -1.19 -8.15
CA ALA A 63 8.12 -1.69 -6.78
C ALA A 63 7.94 -3.21 -6.69
N TYR A 64 7.22 -3.82 -7.64
CA TYR A 64 6.95 -5.26 -7.71
C TYR A 64 8.18 -6.13 -7.46
N ALA A 65 9.28 -5.80 -8.15
CA ALA A 65 10.55 -6.51 -8.09
C ALA A 65 11.18 -6.55 -6.68
N TRP A 66 10.75 -5.67 -5.77
CA TRP A 66 11.40 -5.42 -4.49
C TRP A 66 10.51 -5.70 -3.28
N GLN A 67 9.21 -5.90 -3.49
CA GLN A 67 8.28 -6.21 -2.40
C GLN A 67 8.67 -7.52 -1.71
N GLY A 68 8.62 -7.53 -0.37
CA GLY A 68 9.06 -8.65 0.45
C GLY A 68 10.58 -8.86 0.55
N MET A 69 11.37 -8.22 -0.31
CA MET A 69 12.84 -8.27 -0.24
C MET A 69 13.43 -7.07 0.49
N LEU A 70 12.89 -5.89 0.23
CA LEU A 70 13.28 -4.66 0.91
C LEU A 70 12.24 -4.32 1.98
N PRO A 71 12.66 -3.69 3.09
CA PRO A 71 11.71 -3.17 4.05
C PRO A 71 10.83 -2.10 3.39
N ALA A 72 9.54 -2.12 3.70
CA ALA A 72 8.66 -1.02 3.38
C ALA A 72 9.11 0.27 4.08
N LYS A 73 8.89 1.42 3.46
CA LYS A 73 9.19 2.70 4.11
C LYS A 73 8.44 2.82 5.42
N ILE A 74 9.17 3.14 6.49
CA ILE A 74 8.56 3.55 7.75
C ILE A 74 8.01 4.97 7.61
N GLY A 75 6.87 5.27 8.25
CA GLY A 75 6.20 6.58 8.16
C GLY A 75 6.99 7.81 8.66
N ALA A 76 8.26 7.65 9.04
CA ALA A 76 9.21 8.73 9.28
C ALA A 76 10.04 9.11 8.03
N LEU A 77 9.94 8.34 6.94
CA LEU A 77 10.72 8.52 5.72
C LEU A 77 9.87 9.18 4.62
N TYR A 78 10.00 10.50 4.50
CA TYR A 78 9.25 11.30 3.51
C TYR A 78 9.82 11.28 2.09
N LYS A 79 11.03 10.72 1.90
CA LYS A 79 11.68 10.69 0.59
C LYS A 79 10.90 9.78 -0.36
N LYS A 80 10.41 10.34 -1.48
CA LYS A 80 9.67 9.59 -2.51
C LYS A 80 10.54 8.53 -3.18
N THR A 81 9.91 7.45 -3.64
CA THR A 81 10.57 6.39 -4.41
C THR A 81 10.86 6.88 -5.82
N GLY A 82 12.03 6.55 -6.33
CA GLY A 82 12.40 6.83 -7.72
C GLY A 82 11.65 5.93 -8.70
N ASP A 83 12.01 5.98 -9.97
CA ASP A 83 11.36 5.19 -11.02
C ASP A 83 11.76 3.71 -10.99
N SER A 84 12.83 3.39 -10.26
CA SER A 84 13.24 2.02 -9.95
C SER A 84 12.34 1.32 -8.93
N GLY A 85 11.36 2.01 -8.34
CA GLY A 85 10.49 1.45 -7.29
C GLY A 85 11.12 1.40 -5.90
N VAL A 86 12.37 1.85 -5.75
CA VAL A 86 13.11 1.89 -4.47
C VAL A 86 13.51 3.32 -4.10
N VAL A 87 13.83 3.52 -2.82
CA VAL A 87 14.48 4.73 -2.32
C VAL A 87 15.72 4.34 -1.51
N SER A 88 16.83 5.02 -1.78
CA SER A 88 18.03 4.95 -0.94
C SER A 88 18.02 6.09 0.07
N ILE A 89 18.26 5.73 1.34
CA ILE A 89 18.48 6.66 2.44
C ILE A 89 19.88 6.47 2.97
N HIS A 90 20.59 7.58 3.08
CA HIS A 90 21.94 7.68 3.61
C HIS A 90 21.86 8.45 4.91
N LYS A 91 22.27 7.83 6.02
CA LYS A 91 22.30 8.45 7.34
C LYS A 91 23.71 8.42 7.89
N VAL A 92 24.20 9.57 8.34
CA VAL A 92 25.45 9.63 9.08
C VAL A 92 25.27 8.87 10.39
N ARG A 93 26.09 7.84 10.61
CA ARG A 93 26.12 7.09 11.86
C ARG A 93 26.58 8.01 12.98
N ARG A 94 25.89 7.95 14.11
CA ARG A 94 26.18 8.76 15.29
C ARG A 94 26.44 7.87 16.49
N ASP A 95 27.26 8.34 17.43
CA ASP A 95 27.49 7.68 18.71
C ASP A 95 26.27 7.84 19.66
N GLY A 96 26.37 7.30 20.88
CA GLY A 96 25.32 7.39 21.89
C GLY A 96 24.99 8.81 22.36
N ASN A 97 25.86 9.79 22.07
CA ASN A 97 25.68 11.21 22.39
C ASN A 97 25.23 12.03 21.18
N GLY A 98 25.03 11.39 20.02
CA GLY A 98 24.61 12.04 18.79
C GLY A 98 25.75 12.67 17.98
N ALA A 99 27.03 12.48 18.34
CA ALA A 99 28.14 12.95 17.53
C ALA A 99 28.37 12.04 16.31
N PRO A 100 28.69 12.58 15.11
CA PRO A 100 29.00 11.76 13.94
C PRO A 100 30.20 10.83 14.19
N LEU A 101 30.09 9.58 13.77
CA LEU A 101 31.23 8.66 13.75
C LEU A 101 31.99 8.80 12.44
N PHE A 102 33.32 8.76 12.52
CA PHE A 102 34.21 8.87 11.37
C PHE A 102 35.06 7.60 11.20
N ARG A 103 35.42 7.28 9.96
CA ARG A 103 36.41 6.26 9.60
C ARG A 103 37.34 6.87 8.56
N ASN A 104 38.64 6.88 8.83
CA ASN A 104 39.67 7.48 7.96
C ASN A 104 39.40 8.96 7.61
N GLY A 105 38.85 9.74 8.56
CA GLY A 105 38.52 11.15 8.35
C GLY A 105 37.18 11.43 7.67
N GLU A 106 36.45 10.40 7.24
CA GLU A 106 35.14 10.55 6.59
C GLU A 106 33.98 10.08 7.48
N PRO A 107 32.81 10.74 7.47
CA PRO A 107 31.64 10.26 8.20
C PRO A 107 31.23 8.86 7.76
N ILE A 108 30.97 7.97 8.71
CA ILE A 108 30.41 6.65 8.43
C ILE A 108 28.95 6.84 8.00
N ILE A 109 28.62 6.40 6.78
CA ILE A 109 27.26 6.48 6.23
C ILE A 109 26.60 5.11 6.27
N ASP A 110 25.51 4.99 7.03
CA ASP A 110 24.59 3.86 6.94
C ASP A 110 23.66 4.08 5.75
N SER A 111 23.61 3.11 4.84
CA SER A 111 22.75 3.14 3.66
C SER A 111 21.70 2.04 3.75
N ALA A 112 20.44 2.40 3.54
CA ALA A 112 19.32 1.45 3.53
C ALA A 112 18.43 1.72 2.32
N LEU A 113 17.98 0.64 1.68
CA LEU A 113 17.02 0.67 0.59
C LEU A 113 15.63 0.32 1.13
N TYR A 114 14.62 1.04 0.65
CA TYR A 114 13.23 0.80 1.00
C TYR A 114 12.35 0.75 -0.25
N VAL A 115 11.27 -0.01 -0.16
CA VAL A 115 10.19 -0.05 -1.15
C VAL A 115 8.97 0.72 -0.63
N SER A 116 8.10 1.19 -1.52
CA SER A 116 6.85 1.83 -1.11
C SER A 116 5.92 0.79 -0.47
N ASP A 117 5.26 1.17 0.62
CA ASP A 117 4.19 0.39 1.22
C ASP A 117 2.89 0.44 0.39
N TYR A 118 1.91 -0.34 0.83
CA TYR A 118 0.56 -0.34 0.28
C TYR A 118 -0.26 0.74 0.96
N ASP A 119 -0.70 1.70 0.16
CA ASP A 119 -1.48 2.82 0.66
C ASP A 119 -2.96 2.43 0.73
N LEU A 120 -3.39 1.99 1.91
CA LEU A 120 -4.77 1.60 2.14
C LEU A 120 -5.64 2.84 1.98
N MET A 121 -6.45 2.90 0.92
CA MET A 121 -7.37 4.02 0.70
C MET A 121 -8.58 3.85 1.61
N GLY A 122 -9.29 2.73 1.51
CA GLY A 122 -10.52 2.51 2.26
C GLY A 122 -10.81 1.05 2.56
N ILE A 123 -11.56 0.81 3.64
CA ILE A 123 -12.15 -0.47 3.99
C ILE A 123 -13.64 -0.26 4.22
N TRP A 124 -14.47 -1.07 3.60
CA TRP A 124 -15.91 -1.13 3.83
C TRP A 124 -16.29 -2.50 4.36
N GLN A 125 -17.30 -2.53 5.21
CA GLN A 125 -17.92 -3.73 5.73
C GLN A 125 -19.43 -3.66 5.49
N LYS A 126 -20.04 -4.71 4.94
CA LYS A 126 -21.49 -4.81 4.79
C LYS A 126 -22.14 -4.92 6.17
N TRP A 127 -23.09 -4.04 6.43
CA TRP A 127 -23.97 -4.05 7.59
C TRP A 127 -25.41 -3.88 7.10
N GLN A 128 -26.29 -4.83 7.44
CA GLN A 128 -27.69 -4.84 6.99
C GLN A 128 -27.86 -4.70 5.45
N GLY A 129 -26.93 -5.26 4.69
CA GLY A 129 -26.97 -5.24 3.22
C GLY A 129 -26.24 -4.05 2.58
N GLU A 130 -25.86 -3.03 3.36
CA GLU A 130 -25.19 -1.83 2.87
C GLU A 130 -23.73 -1.79 3.28
N PHE A 131 -22.86 -1.30 2.39
CA PHE A 131 -21.46 -1.09 2.74
C PHE A 131 -21.30 0.14 3.63
N GLN A 132 -20.79 -0.07 4.83
CA GLN A 132 -20.39 0.99 5.74
C GLN A 132 -18.87 1.10 5.79
N ARG A 133 -18.36 2.32 5.69
CA ARG A 133 -16.92 2.57 5.75
C ARG A 133 -16.39 2.33 7.16
N VAL A 134 -15.34 1.54 7.28
CA VAL A 134 -14.62 1.35 8.53
C VAL A 134 -13.68 2.54 8.74
N ARG A 135 -13.74 3.17 9.92
CA ARG A 135 -12.84 4.28 10.27
C ARG A 135 -11.43 3.78 10.59
N VAL A 136 -10.60 3.64 9.57
CA VAL A 136 -9.18 3.24 9.70
C VAL A 136 -8.26 4.45 9.67
N THR A 137 -8.36 5.31 10.67
CA THR A 137 -7.48 6.48 10.83
C THR A 137 -7.26 6.76 12.31
N ALA A 138 -6.17 7.46 12.66
CA ALA A 138 -6.01 7.96 14.02
C ALA A 138 -7.10 8.99 14.36
N GLN A 139 -7.23 9.33 15.64
CA GLN A 139 -8.15 10.38 16.09
C GLN A 139 -7.99 11.66 15.23
N ASN A 140 -9.12 12.29 14.91
CA ASN A 140 -9.19 13.50 14.08
C ASN A 140 -8.61 13.39 12.66
N GLY A 141 -8.45 12.18 12.10
CA GLY A 141 -7.88 12.02 10.75
C GLY A 141 -6.36 12.18 10.71
N GLY A 142 -5.69 12.10 11.87
CA GLY A 142 -4.25 12.31 11.97
C GLY A 142 -3.41 11.20 11.30
N LYS A 143 -2.19 11.56 10.86
CA LYS A 143 -1.22 10.61 10.27
C LYS A 143 -0.69 9.57 11.26
N ARG A 144 -0.76 9.87 12.55
CA ARG A 144 -0.20 9.07 13.65
C ARG A 144 -1.15 9.05 14.83
N GLY A 145 -1.15 7.95 15.56
CA GLY A 145 -1.94 7.74 16.77
C GLY A 145 -2.59 6.36 16.80
N GLY A 146 -3.34 6.08 17.87
CA GLY A 146 -4.10 4.84 17.99
C GLY A 146 -5.29 4.82 17.03
N TYR A 147 -5.53 3.66 16.43
CA TYR A 147 -6.76 3.39 15.68
C TYR A 147 -7.87 2.91 16.64
N GLY A 148 -9.13 3.04 16.22
CA GLY A 148 -10.24 2.40 16.93
C GLY A 148 -10.06 0.87 17.00
N THR A 149 -10.76 0.22 17.94
CA THR A 149 -10.65 -1.23 18.19
C THR A 149 -10.90 -2.06 16.93
N GLN A 150 -11.97 -1.76 16.19
CA GLN A 150 -12.33 -2.46 14.94
C GLN A 150 -11.22 -2.33 13.88
N ALA A 151 -10.75 -1.11 13.62
CA ALA A 151 -9.67 -0.87 12.67
C ALA A 151 -8.35 -1.56 13.08
N THR A 152 -8.02 -1.50 14.37
CA THR A 152 -6.84 -2.19 14.92
C THR A 152 -6.93 -3.70 14.72
N GLU A 153 -8.08 -4.30 14.97
CA GLU A 153 -8.28 -5.74 14.79
C GLU A 153 -8.17 -6.15 13.31
N ILE A 154 -8.81 -5.41 12.41
CA ILE A 154 -8.75 -5.65 10.96
C ILE A 154 -7.30 -5.59 10.48
N LEU A 155 -6.59 -4.49 10.79
CA LEU A 155 -5.20 -4.31 10.37
C LEU A 155 -4.27 -5.37 10.96
N LYS A 156 -4.43 -5.71 12.26
CA LYS A 156 -3.66 -6.80 12.88
C LYS A 156 -3.89 -8.13 12.18
N ARG A 157 -5.13 -8.44 11.80
CA ARG A 157 -5.47 -9.69 11.11
C ARG A 157 -4.91 -9.73 9.70
N MET A 158 -5.04 -8.65 8.93
CA MET A 158 -4.42 -8.54 7.59
C MET A 158 -2.90 -8.66 7.69
N ASN A 159 -2.26 -7.88 8.57
CA ASN A 159 -0.81 -7.89 8.73
C ASN A 159 -0.24 -9.21 9.28
N ARG A 160 -1.06 -10.15 9.78
CA ARG A 160 -0.58 -11.50 10.12
C ARG A 160 -0.22 -12.32 8.89
N THR A 161 -0.92 -12.12 7.77
CA THR A 161 -0.73 -12.90 6.54
C THR A 161 0.09 -12.17 5.50
N LEU A 162 0.10 -10.83 5.51
CA LEU A 162 0.90 -10.05 4.56
C LEU A 162 2.40 -10.18 4.82
N VAL A 163 3.20 -10.34 3.78
CA VAL A 163 4.65 -10.15 3.80
C VAL A 163 4.96 -8.65 3.96
N THR A 164 4.39 -7.82 3.07
CA THR A 164 4.53 -6.36 3.14
C THR A 164 3.45 -5.78 4.05
N LYS A 165 3.85 -5.39 5.27
CA LYS A 165 2.89 -4.91 6.28
C LYS A 165 2.33 -3.54 5.90
N ILE A 166 1.02 -3.36 6.06
CA ILE A 166 0.36 -2.06 6.00
C ILE A 166 0.85 -1.23 7.19
N GLN A 167 1.51 -0.11 6.92
CA GLN A 167 2.14 0.76 7.92
C GLN A 167 1.21 1.89 8.40
N HIS A 168 0.27 2.33 7.58
CA HIS A 168 -0.63 3.44 7.89
C HIS A 168 -2.07 3.13 7.50
N GLY A 169 -3.00 3.84 8.12
CA GLY A 169 -4.42 3.74 7.82
C GLY A 169 -4.82 4.49 6.56
N CYS A 170 -6.13 4.56 6.36
CA CYS A 170 -6.91 5.25 5.32
C CYS A 170 -6.83 6.78 5.38
N GLN A 171 -5.67 7.35 5.64
CA GLN A 171 -5.53 8.78 5.95
C GLN A 171 -5.98 9.68 4.79
N ASP A 172 -5.75 9.26 3.55
CA ASP A 172 -6.15 10.02 2.36
C ASP A 172 -7.67 10.03 2.13
N ASP A 173 -8.38 9.15 2.82
CA ASP A 173 -9.84 9.01 2.79
C ASP A 173 -10.54 9.81 3.91
N TRP A 174 -9.85 10.76 4.56
CA TRP A 174 -10.43 11.66 5.57
C TRP A 174 -10.00 13.12 5.37
N VAL A 175 -10.84 14.04 5.85
CA VAL A 175 -10.55 15.48 5.83
C VAL A 175 -9.31 15.77 6.68
N SER A 176 -8.23 16.16 6.02
CA SER A 176 -6.99 16.62 6.64
C SER A 176 -6.29 17.60 5.71
N LYS A 177 -5.73 18.68 6.27
CA LYS A 177 -4.92 19.66 5.53
C LYS A 177 -3.69 19.04 4.85
N ASP A 178 -3.22 17.90 5.37
CA ASP A 178 -2.03 17.22 4.90
C ASP A 178 -2.35 16.06 3.94
N ASN A 179 -3.61 15.93 3.53
CA ASN A 179 -4.07 14.93 2.57
C ASN A 179 -3.61 15.33 1.16
N ARG A 180 -2.83 14.44 0.52
CA ARG A 180 -2.32 14.72 -0.83
C ARG A 180 -3.44 14.67 -1.85
N GLY A 181 -4.52 13.93 -1.58
CA GLY A 181 -5.57 13.59 -2.53
C GLY A 181 -5.17 12.40 -3.40
N VAL A 182 -5.85 12.27 -4.52
CA VAL A 182 -5.54 11.29 -5.57
C VAL A 182 -5.30 11.99 -6.90
N ASP A 183 -4.20 11.63 -7.54
CA ASP A 183 -3.88 12.09 -8.88
C ASP A 183 -4.69 11.30 -9.92
N LYS A 184 -4.95 11.90 -11.09
CA LYS A 184 -5.78 11.27 -12.14
C LYS A 184 -5.25 9.89 -12.58
N ASP A 185 -3.92 9.75 -12.56
CA ASP A 185 -3.17 8.58 -13.01
C ASP A 185 -2.71 7.70 -11.83
N ASP A 186 -3.13 7.99 -10.59
CA ASP A 186 -2.85 7.09 -9.46
C ASP A 186 -3.54 5.73 -9.75
N PRO A 187 -2.81 4.61 -9.77
CA PRO A 187 -3.42 3.29 -9.90
C PRO A 187 -3.95 2.79 -8.56
N PHE A 188 -4.97 1.94 -8.60
CA PHE A 188 -5.55 1.29 -7.42
C PHE A 188 -5.77 -0.21 -7.64
N ALA A 189 -5.98 -0.94 -6.55
CA ALA A 189 -6.44 -2.30 -6.55
C ALA A 189 -7.67 -2.42 -5.65
N GLY A 190 -8.74 -3.00 -6.20
CA GLY A 190 -9.97 -3.32 -5.47
C GLY A 190 -9.99 -4.79 -5.09
N PHE A 191 -10.46 -5.11 -3.87
CA PHE A 191 -10.61 -6.48 -3.37
C PHE A 191 -11.97 -6.64 -2.70
N TRP A 192 -12.75 -7.67 -3.05
CA TRP A 192 -14.08 -7.91 -2.48
C TRP A 192 -14.43 -9.40 -2.56
N ASP A 193 -15.02 -9.96 -1.51
CA ASP A 193 -15.59 -11.33 -1.52
C ASP A 193 -14.68 -12.42 -2.17
N GLY A 194 -13.35 -12.31 -2.02
CA GLY A 194 -12.38 -13.25 -2.61
C GLY A 194 -11.93 -12.94 -4.03
N ASP A 195 -12.39 -11.83 -4.59
CA ASP A 195 -12.14 -11.35 -5.93
C ASP A 195 -11.29 -10.07 -5.92
N SER A 196 -10.74 -9.69 -7.06
CA SER A 196 -9.88 -8.51 -7.18
C SER A 196 -9.76 -7.94 -8.59
N GLU A 197 -9.49 -6.64 -8.71
CA GLU A 197 -9.23 -5.99 -9.99
C GLU A 197 -8.22 -4.84 -9.88
N PHE A 198 -7.48 -4.63 -10.97
CA PHE A 198 -6.62 -3.47 -11.17
C PHE A 198 -7.44 -2.30 -11.70
N LEU A 199 -7.19 -1.11 -11.16
CA LEU A 199 -7.89 0.12 -11.46
C LEU A 199 -6.85 1.13 -11.95
N ALA A 200 -6.72 1.27 -13.27
CA ALA A 200 -5.60 2.01 -13.89
C ALA A 200 -5.55 3.52 -13.60
N GLY A 201 -6.54 4.08 -12.90
CA GLY A 201 -6.62 5.50 -12.59
C GLY A 201 -7.82 5.86 -11.71
N ALA A 202 -7.92 7.14 -11.34
CA ALA A 202 -9.00 7.64 -10.48
C ALA A 202 -10.40 7.44 -11.11
N ALA A 203 -10.52 7.50 -12.44
CA ALA A 203 -11.78 7.25 -13.13
C ALA A 203 -12.25 5.79 -13.01
N ALA A 204 -11.33 4.82 -13.15
CA ALA A 204 -11.63 3.40 -12.95
C ALA A 204 -12.02 3.13 -11.50
N CYS A 205 -11.30 3.73 -10.54
CA CYS A 205 -11.60 3.62 -9.12
C CYS A 205 -12.98 4.19 -8.77
N ARG A 206 -13.36 5.33 -9.36
CA ARG A 206 -14.73 5.87 -9.23
C ARG A 206 -15.78 4.90 -9.78
N GLY A 207 -15.53 4.30 -10.95
CA GLY A 207 -16.40 3.27 -11.51
C GLY A 207 -16.59 2.10 -10.55
N PHE A 208 -15.49 1.63 -9.94
CA PHE A 208 -15.52 0.57 -8.93
C PHE A 208 -16.40 0.94 -7.71
N TYR A 209 -16.29 2.16 -7.19
CA TYR A 209 -17.14 2.63 -6.09
C TYR A 209 -18.63 2.56 -6.44
N ALA A 210 -18.98 2.97 -7.66
CA ALA A 210 -20.36 2.92 -8.14
C ALA A 210 -20.85 1.47 -8.30
N THR A 211 -20.08 0.61 -8.98
CA THR A 211 -20.44 -0.81 -9.20
C THR A 211 -20.55 -1.60 -7.89
N ARG A 212 -19.75 -1.26 -6.88
CA ARG A 212 -19.76 -1.95 -5.58
C ARG A 212 -20.65 -1.28 -4.53
N ASN A 213 -21.34 -0.20 -4.87
CA ASN A 213 -22.18 0.58 -3.96
C ASN A 213 -21.44 0.99 -2.67
N LEU A 214 -20.23 1.54 -2.81
CA LEU A 214 -19.37 1.97 -1.69
C LEU A 214 -19.67 3.41 -1.23
N GLY A 215 -20.69 4.04 -1.83
CA GLY A 215 -20.99 5.45 -1.70
C GLY A 215 -20.34 6.31 -2.80
N VAL A 216 -20.40 7.63 -2.61
CA VAL A 216 -19.81 8.60 -3.54
C VAL A 216 -18.30 8.53 -3.46
N PHE A 217 -17.62 8.52 -4.61
CA PHE A 217 -16.16 8.62 -4.66
C PHE A 217 -15.72 9.96 -4.05
N PRO A 218 -14.96 9.95 -2.93
CA PRO A 218 -14.90 11.10 -2.03
C PRO A 218 -13.83 12.13 -2.44
N TYR A 219 -13.50 12.19 -3.73
CA TYR A 219 -12.47 13.08 -4.27
C TYR A 219 -13.00 13.92 -5.41
N ASN A 220 -12.64 15.20 -5.39
CA ASN A 220 -12.94 16.14 -6.45
C ASN A 220 -12.25 15.73 -7.76
N GLU A 221 -13.00 15.69 -8.85
CA GLU A 221 -12.48 15.29 -10.17
C GLU A 221 -11.38 16.20 -10.70
N LYS A 222 -11.47 17.50 -10.42
CA LYS A 222 -10.56 18.50 -10.98
C LYS A 222 -9.29 18.63 -10.16
N THR A 223 -9.42 18.57 -8.83
CA THR A 223 -8.30 18.85 -7.91
C THR A 223 -7.71 17.60 -7.28
N GLY A 224 -8.38 16.45 -7.38
CA GLY A 224 -8.00 15.23 -6.69
C GLY A 224 -8.16 15.29 -5.17
N LYS A 225 -8.61 16.42 -4.61
CA LYS A 225 -8.70 16.63 -3.16
C LYS A 225 -9.93 15.94 -2.59
N PHE A 226 -9.76 15.42 -1.38
CA PHE A 226 -10.85 14.82 -0.62
C PHE A 226 -11.96 15.84 -0.34
N THR A 227 -13.22 15.44 -0.51
CA THR A 227 -14.40 16.30 -0.39
C THR A 227 -15.43 15.86 0.66
N GLY A 228 -15.35 14.62 1.19
CA GLY A 228 -16.31 14.14 2.19
C GLY A 228 -16.40 12.63 2.26
#